data_AF-A0A2A4FTG1-F1
#
_entry.id   AF-A0A2A4FTG1-F1
#
_cell.length_a   1.000
_cell.length_b   1.000
_cell.length_c   1.000
_cell.angle_alpha   90.00
_cell.angle_beta   90.00
_cell.angle_gamma   90.00
#
_symmetry.space_group_name_H-M   'P 1'
#
loop_
_entity.id
_entity.type
_entity.pdbx_description
1 polymer ?
#
loop_
_entity_poly.entity_id
_entity_poly.type
_entity_poly.pdbx_seq_one_letter_code
_entity_poly.pdbx_strand_id
1 'polypeptide(L)'
;MGKLMKRILVLVVVALLCVGLVRITSYSKDQPVAGNAVEAPATAAPPLSRQPATYGINLSFAAFWSRERAFMNLAAGGGWNSIRNGVWSEMPSNRVDPDGTVHGLLPGESIALSLTRPPRSRRGDLAIRCRFDGQGTVNGVAMVAPQVGPGRIDFTWRQDVETAFFRIDATDPVDPIRHIDCREADADPKLLFDPAFVDSVRPYRAVRFMDWMQANMNRAGDWTRRTLPTSTIQAGPQGVAVEHLVALANQAKVDPWFVMPWNADATYMEKFARYVHDHLDPARTAYVEIGNEVWNLDFPAGKQALAEGKRLKLGATDDEARMRRYAQRSVEGFMVWERVFADAPRRIVRILSGQNAWIDPFMFALTYQDTARHIDALSSAVYFGQTLLAEPPADTRDLTPLFAQLDASIASTFEVARRYKAAADARGLRYIAYEGGQHANYSGPDRTLVTRLNRDPRMGEAYRRFMTGWDREFGDLLMIYHSTSPIGTSMHFGLQEYSGQPLAEAPKRKAVLEVIGAAGKR
;
A
#
# COMPACT_ATOMS: atom_id res chain seq x y z
N MET A 1 -4.75 36.45 22.88
CA MET A 1 -4.43 35.92 21.53
C MET A 1 -3.39 34.79 21.48
N GLY A 2 -2.67 34.42 22.57
CA GLY A 2 -1.55 33.47 22.49
C GLY A 2 -1.81 31.96 22.69
N LYS A 3 -3.04 31.53 23.05
CA LYS A 3 -3.35 30.10 23.32
C LYS A 3 -4.09 29.38 22.19
N LEU A 4 -4.71 30.11 21.26
CA LEU A 4 -5.46 29.53 20.13
C LEU A 4 -4.55 29.19 18.93
N MET A 5 -3.50 30.00 18.69
CA MET A 5 -2.50 29.75 17.63
C MET A 5 -1.62 28.51 17.88
N LYS A 6 -1.35 28.17 19.15
CA LYS A 6 -0.56 26.96 19.49
C LYS A 6 -1.33 25.65 19.31
N ARG A 7 -2.67 25.66 19.34
CA ARG A 7 -3.50 24.47 19.09
C ARG A 7 -3.62 24.14 17.60
N ILE A 8 -3.52 25.14 16.73
CA ILE A 8 -3.56 24.96 15.27
C ILE A 8 -2.20 24.45 14.75
N LEU A 9 -1.09 24.88 15.35
CA LEU A 9 0.26 24.46 14.92
C LEU A 9 0.54 22.97 15.18
N VAL A 10 -0.02 22.39 16.25
CA VAL A 10 0.18 20.96 16.60
C VAL A 10 -0.61 20.02 15.69
N LEU A 11 -1.79 20.43 15.20
CA LEU A 11 -2.56 19.68 14.20
C LEU A 11 -1.90 19.69 12.81
N VAL A 12 -1.14 20.74 12.48
CA VAL A 12 -0.45 20.87 11.19
C VAL A 12 0.84 20.03 11.13
N VAL A 13 1.55 19.85 12.25
CA VAL A 13 2.79 19.05 12.28
C VAL A 13 2.52 17.54 12.19
N VAL A 14 1.40 17.05 12.73
CA VAL A 14 0.98 15.64 12.55
C VAL A 14 0.49 15.36 11.13
N ALA A 15 -0.09 16.36 10.46
CA ALA A 15 -0.47 16.26 9.05
C ALA A 15 0.76 16.28 8.10
N LEU A 16 1.81 17.03 8.42
CA LEU A 16 3.00 17.16 7.56
C LEU A 16 3.94 15.95 7.57
N LEU A 17 3.85 15.07 8.58
CA LEU A 17 4.53 13.77 8.57
C LEU A 17 3.75 12.69 7.82
N CYS A 18 2.47 12.93 7.49
CA CYS A 18 1.59 11.96 6.84
C CYS A 18 1.21 12.33 5.40
N VAL A 19 1.50 13.55 4.97
CA VAL A 19 1.33 13.97 3.58
C VAL A 19 2.71 13.94 2.93
N GLY A 20 2.95 12.93 2.10
CA GLY A 20 3.98 13.04 1.07
C GLY A 20 3.68 14.28 0.26
N LEU A 21 4.39 15.37 0.55
CA LEU A 21 4.52 16.51 -0.34
C LEU A 21 5.25 15.97 -1.57
N VAL A 22 4.49 15.42 -2.50
CA VAL A 22 4.96 15.12 -3.86
C VAL A 22 5.27 16.47 -4.47
N ARG A 23 6.52 16.92 -4.31
CA ARG A 23 7.12 17.80 -5.30
C ARG A 23 7.02 17.05 -6.61
N ILE A 24 6.57 17.75 -7.66
CA ILE A 24 6.68 17.29 -9.05
C ILE A 24 8.05 16.62 -9.17
N THR A 25 8.04 15.31 -9.38
CA THR A 25 9.22 14.43 -9.37
C THR A 25 10.38 15.15 -10.03
N SER A 26 11.47 15.38 -9.30
CA SER A 26 12.70 15.91 -9.89
C SER A 26 13.36 14.79 -10.70
N TYR A 27 12.83 14.56 -11.89
CA TYR A 27 13.48 13.84 -12.98
C TYR A 27 13.76 14.82 -14.11
N SER A 28 14.89 14.64 -14.80
CA SER A 28 15.32 15.52 -15.89
C SER A 28 14.20 15.64 -16.91
N LYS A 29 13.55 16.82 -16.96
CA LYS A 29 12.51 17.15 -17.95
C LYS A 29 13.09 17.24 -19.37
N ASP A 30 14.42 17.22 -19.49
CA ASP A 30 15.12 17.26 -20.75
C ASP A 30 15.53 15.85 -21.17
N GLN A 31 14.61 15.16 -21.85
CA GLN A 31 14.96 14.12 -22.82
C GLN A 31 14.14 14.37 -24.09
N PRO A 32 14.77 14.34 -25.28
CA PRO A 32 14.07 14.57 -26.52
C PRO A 32 13.01 13.48 -26.73
N VAL A 33 11.84 13.89 -27.21
CA VAL A 33 10.81 13.01 -27.76
C VAL A 33 11.35 12.42 -29.07
N ALA A 34 12.32 11.52 -28.98
CA ALA A 34 12.80 10.76 -30.11
C ALA A 34 12.05 9.42 -30.10
N GLY A 35 11.19 9.24 -31.10
CA GLY A 35 10.45 8.02 -31.35
C GLY A 35 11.40 6.87 -31.68
N ASN A 36 11.99 6.28 -30.66
CA ASN A 36 12.70 5.03 -30.78
C ASN A 36 11.67 3.92 -30.64
N ALA A 37 11.38 3.27 -31.77
CA ALA A 37 10.73 1.96 -31.74
C ALA A 37 11.51 1.09 -30.73
N VAL A 38 10.78 0.45 -29.81
CA VAL A 38 11.38 -0.53 -28.90
C VAL A 38 12.05 -1.58 -29.78
N GLU A 39 13.39 -1.61 -29.80
CA GLU A 39 14.12 -2.52 -30.66
C GLU A 39 13.73 -3.95 -30.28
N ALA A 40 13.14 -4.66 -31.25
CA ALA A 40 12.67 -6.01 -31.04
C ALA A 40 13.88 -6.92 -30.77
N PRO A 41 13.76 -7.93 -29.89
CA PRO A 41 14.83 -8.91 -29.73
C PRO A 41 15.14 -9.58 -31.07
N ALA A 42 16.39 -10.02 -31.25
CA ALA A 42 16.88 -10.63 -32.48
C ALA A 42 16.03 -11.83 -32.96
N THR A 43 15.26 -12.45 -32.06
CA THR A 43 14.18 -13.38 -32.41
C THR A 43 13.01 -13.09 -31.49
N ALA A 44 11.89 -12.62 -32.05
CA ALA A 44 10.67 -12.38 -31.28
C ALA A 44 10.03 -13.72 -30.87
N ALA A 45 9.66 -13.84 -29.59
CA ALA A 45 8.83 -14.95 -29.13
C ALA A 45 7.39 -14.76 -29.65
N PRO A 46 6.61 -15.84 -29.84
CA PRO A 46 5.19 -15.70 -30.11
C PRO A 46 4.50 -15.03 -28.91
N PRO A 47 3.59 -14.07 -29.15
CA PRO A 47 2.87 -13.41 -28.06
C PRO A 47 2.02 -14.44 -27.30
N LEU A 48 1.89 -14.24 -26.00
CA LEU A 48 0.99 -15.05 -25.18
C LEU A 48 -0.46 -14.84 -25.63
N SER A 49 -1.27 -15.90 -25.56
CA SER A 49 -2.70 -15.81 -25.82
C SER A 49 -3.35 -14.78 -24.89
N ARG A 50 -4.12 -13.85 -25.46
CA ARG A 50 -4.85 -12.82 -24.69
C ARG A 50 -5.75 -13.48 -23.65
N GLN A 51 -5.60 -13.06 -22.39
CA GLN A 51 -6.49 -13.43 -21.30
C GLN A 51 -7.51 -12.31 -21.06
N PRO A 52 -8.76 -12.63 -20.65
CA PRO A 52 -9.69 -11.61 -20.14
C PRO A 52 -9.05 -10.82 -18.99
N ALA A 53 -9.42 -9.54 -18.84
CA ALA A 53 -8.91 -8.78 -17.71
C ALA A 53 -9.38 -9.36 -16.38
N THR A 54 -8.45 -9.40 -15.43
CA THR A 54 -8.75 -9.63 -14.01
C THR A 54 -8.33 -8.39 -13.23
N TYR A 55 -8.98 -8.15 -12.09
CA TYR A 55 -8.79 -6.92 -11.35
C TYR A 55 -8.31 -7.23 -9.95
N GLY A 56 -7.24 -6.55 -9.54
CA GLY A 56 -6.72 -6.61 -8.18
C GLY A 56 -6.77 -5.25 -7.49
N ILE A 57 -6.33 -5.23 -6.24
CA ILE A 57 -6.34 -4.02 -5.40
C ILE A 57 -5.04 -3.87 -4.61
N ASN A 58 -4.50 -2.67 -4.54
CA ASN A 58 -3.48 -2.29 -3.56
C ASN A 58 -4.18 -1.95 -2.24
N LEU A 59 -3.77 -2.60 -1.15
CA LEU A 59 -4.32 -2.30 0.17
C LEU A 59 -3.73 -1.02 0.74
N SER A 60 -4.52 -0.32 1.54
CA SER A 60 -4.03 0.72 2.44
C SER A 60 -3.19 0.15 3.55
N PHE A 61 -2.29 0.98 4.07
CA PHE A 61 -1.57 0.70 5.31
C PHE A 61 -2.49 0.08 6.35
N ALA A 62 -2.03 -1.01 6.97
CA ALA A 62 -2.67 -1.60 8.14
C ALA A 62 -2.43 -0.73 9.39
N ALA A 63 -2.77 0.56 9.33
CA ALA A 63 -2.49 1.55 10.35
C ALA A 63 -3.76 2.26 10.81
N PHE A 64 -3.80 2.73 12.06
CA PHE A 64 -4.99 3.31 12.70
C PHE A 64 -5.55 4.53 11.96
N TRP A 65 -4.69 5.28 11.27
CA TRP A 65 -5.04 6.50 10.53
C TRP A 65 -5.53 6.24 9.10
N SER A 66 -5.36 5.01 8.58
CA SER A 66 -5.79 4.64 7.22
C SER A 66 -7.30 4.70 7.04
N ARG A 67 -8.06 4.66 8.14
CA ARG A 67 -9.51 4.41 8.19
C ARG A 67 -9.93 3.06 7.58
N GLU A 68 -8.99 2.16 7.34
CA GLU A 68 -9.23 0.79 6.94
C GLU A 68 -8.99 -0.16 8.12
N ARG A 69 -10.05 -0.79 8.62
CA ARG A 69 -9.91 -1.80 9.67
C ARG A 69 -9.66 -3.15 9.03
N ALA A 70 -8.40 -3.58 8.98
CA ALA A 70 -8.05 -4.91 8.52
C ALA A 70 -8.15 -5.98 9.62
N PHE A 71 -7.56 -5.70 10.79
CA PHE A 71 -7.47 -6.64 11.90
C PHE A 71 -8.63 -6.48 12.90
N MET A 72 -9.01 -7.58 13.56
CA MET A 72 -9.98 -7.53 14.66
C MET A 72 -9.41 -6.83 15.89
N ASN A 73 -8.14 -7.13 16.22
CA ASN A 73 -7.42 -6.40 17.25
C ASN A 73 -7.15 -4.97 16.77
N LEU A 74 -7.84 -4.01 17.37
CA LEU A 74 -7.75 -2.59 17.04
C LEU A 74 -6.36 -2.01 17.34
N ALA A 75 -5.58 -2.65 18.22
CA ALA A 75 -4.20 -2.30 18.54
C ALA A 75 -3.20 -2.68 17.42
N ALA A 76 -3.56 -3.59 16.51
CA ALA A 76 -2.68 -4.07 15.44
C ALA A 76 -2.23 -2.96 14.49
N GLY A 77 -3.10 -1.99 14.21
CA GLY A 77 -2.77 -0.81 13.42
C GLY A 77 -2.11 0.32 14.21
N GLY A 78 -1.83 0.12 15.49
CA GLY A 78 -1.41 1.16 16.41
C GLY A 78 0.05 1.59 16.26
N GLY A 79 0.36 2.70 16.92
CA GLY A 79 1.72 3.17 17.15
C GLY A 79 1.82 3.78 18.54
N TRP A 80 2.97 3.61 19.18
CA TRP A 80 3.22 4.15 20.52
C TRP A 80 3.56 5.64 20.45
N ASN A 81 2.96 6.40 21.36
CA ASN A 81 3.32 7.78 21.64
C ASN A 81 3.80 7.90 23.08
N SER A 82 4.89 8.62 23.30
CA SER A 82 5.32 9.10 24.62
C SER A 82 4.56 10.37 24.98
N ILE A 83 4.12 10.46 26.24
CA ILE A 83 3.45 11.61 26.81
C ILE A 83 4.22 12.06 28.05
N ARG A 84 4.84 13.24 27.97
CA ARG A 84 5.54 13.86 29.11
C ARG A 84 5.08 15.30 29.26
N ASN A 85 4.65 15.69 30.46
CA ASN A 85 4.13 17.03 30.75
C ASN A 85 3.01 17.47 29.77
N GLY A 86 2.17 16.53 29.34
CA GLY A 86 1.09 16.76 28.37
C GLY A 86 1.54 16.91 26.91
N VAL A 87 2.83 16.81 26.61
CA VAL A 87 3.38 16.83 25.26
C VAL A 87 3.45 15.42 24.71
N TRP A 88 2.88 15.22 23.53
CA TRP A 88 2.91 13.96 22.78
C TRP A 88 4.08 13.96 21.80
N SER A 89 4.79 12.85 21.72
CA SER A 89 5.80 12.59 20.69
C SER A 89 5.77 11.12 20.28
N GLU A 90 6.15 10.84 19.05
CA GLU A 90 6.35 9.46 18.59
C GLU A 90 7.33 8.72 19.52
N MET A 91 7.02 7.47 19.85
CA MET A 91 7.90 6.63 20.65
C MET A 91 9.18 6.30 19.87
N PRO A 92 10.37 6.54 20.43
CA PRO A 92 11.61 6.08 19.82
C PRO A 92 11.58 4.57 19.56
N SER A 93 11.86 4.15 18.32
CA SER A 93 11.79 2.74 17.91
C SER A 93 12.68 1.80 18.73
N ASN A 94 13.79 2.28 19.29
CA ASN A 94 14.67 1.51 20.17
C ASN A 94 14.10 1.24 21.57
N ARG A 95 12.93 1.80 21.90
CA ARG A 95 12.21 1.55 23.17
C ARG A 95 11.04 0.59 23.01
N VAL A 96 10.81 0.09 21.81
CA VAL A 96 9.78 -0.90 21.50
C VAL A 96 10.50 -2.16 21.04
N ASP A 97 10.22 -3.29 21.69
CA ASP A 97 10.80 -4.57 21.29
C ASP A 97 10.13 -5.13 20.01
N PRO A 98 10.66 -6.23 19.44
CA PRO A 98 10.07 -6.84 18.23
C PRO A 98 8.60 -7.28 18.37
N ASP A 99 8.12 -7.57 19.58
CA ASP A 99 6.73 -7.95 19.85
C ASP A 99 5.81 -6.72 20.08
N GLY A 100 6.36 -5.51 20.00
CA GLY A 100 5.63 -4.26 20.17
C GLY A 100 5.49 -3.82 21.64
N THR A 101 6.26 -4.43 22.54
CA THR A 101 6.20 -4.19 23.99
C THR A 101 7.13 -3.06 24.40
N VAL A 102 6.67 -2.21 25.31
CA VAL A 102 7.51 -1.20 25.98
C VAL A 102 7.79 -1.68 27.40
N HIS A 103 9.04 -2.09 27.64
CA HIS A 103 9.45 -2.68 28.92
C HIS A 103 9.52 -1.69 30.08
N GLY A 104 9.62 -0.39 29.82
CA GLY A 104 9.73 0.59 30.89
C GLY A 104 9.47 2.02 30.44
N LEU A 105 9.05 2.83 31.40
CA LEU A 105 8.74 4.25 31.22
C LEU A 105 9.84 5.13 31.80
N LEU A 106 10.06 6.29 31.19
CA LEU A 106 10.89 7.34 31.77
C LEU A 106 10.18 7.99 32.96
N PRO A 107 10.91 8.64 33.89
CA PRO A 107 10.29 9.38 34.99
C PRO A 107 9.25 10.40 34.49
N GLY A 108 8.02 10.33 35.00
CA GLY A 108 6.91 11.21 34.62
C GLY A 108 6.33 10.99 33.22
N GLU A 109 6.69 9.88 32.56
CA GLU A 109 6.16 9.48 31.26
C GLU A 109 4.94 8.57 31.41
N SER A 110 3.94 8.81 30.56
CA SER A 110 2.94 7.78 30.20
C SER A 110 3.06 7.53 28.71
N ILE A 111 2.58 6.37 28.25
CA ILE A 111 2.61 6.02 26.83
C ILE A 111 1.22 5.66 26.35
N ALA A 112 0.92 5.95 25.09
CA ALA A 112 -0.39 5.73 24.51
C ALA A 112 -0.28 5.03 23.16
N LEU A 113 -1.01 3.92 23.03
CA LEU A 113 -1.14 3.15 21.81
C LEU A 113 -2.42 3.58 21.08
N SER A 114 -2.26 4.10 19.86
CA SER A 114 -3.40 4.43 19.01
C SER A 114 -4.21 3.17 18.65
N LEU A 115 -5.53 3.26 18.70
CA LEU A 115 -6.42 2.19 18.27
C LEU A 115 -7.04 2.51 16.91
N THR A 116 -7.17 1.50 16.06
CA THR A 116 -7.88 1.59 14.79
C THR A 116 -9.38 1.73 15.04
N ARG A 117 -10.03 2.72 14.42
CA ARG A 117 -11.46 2.96 14.65
C ARG A 117 -12.31 1.86 14.00
N PRO A 118 -13.16 1.15 14.75
CA PRO A 118 -14.07 0.16 14.16
C PRO A 118 -15.20 0.82 13.35
N PRO A 119 -15.59 0.27 12.18
CA PRO A 119 -16.64 0.85 11.34
C PRO A 119 -17.98 1.08 12.07
N ARG A 120 -18.33 0.16 12.97
CA ARG A 120 -19.56 0.22 13.77
C ARG A 120 -19.63 1.48 14.64
N SER A 121 -18.48 1.99 15.11
CA SER A 121 -18.46 3.21 15.93
C SER A 121 -18.76 4.48 15.14
N ARG A 122 -18.84 4.42 13.79
CA ARG A 122 -19.30 5.57 12.97
C ARG A 122 -20.82 5.69 12.94
N ARG A 123 -21.56 4.67 13.39
CA ARG A 123 -23.03 4.59 13.35
C ARG A 123 -23.69 4.70 14.73
N GLY A 124 -22.89 4.71 15.78
CA GLY A 124 -23.35 4.80 17.16
C GLY A 124 -22.22 4.51 18.14
N ASP A 125 -22.49 4.74 19.42
CA ASP A 125 -21.57 4.43 20.50
C ASP A 125 -21.35 2.92 20.60
N LEU A 126 -20.10 2.51 20.83
CA LEU A 126 -19.70 1.10 20.72
C LEU A 126 -18.91 0.66 21.95
N ALA A 127 -19.31 -0.44 22.56
CA ALA A 127 -18.58 -1.04 23.68
C ALA A 127 -17.33 -1.77 23.18
N ILE A 128 -16.17 -1.44 23.76
CA ILE A 128 -14.87 -2.00 23.45
C ILE A 128 -14.30 -2.64 24.71
N ARG A 129 -13.68 -3.81 24.54
CA ARG A 129 -12.90 -4.49 25.56
C ARG A 129 -11.46 -4.63 25.10
N CYS A 130 -10.53 -4.11 25.89
CA CYS A 130 -9.11 -4.37 25.75
C CYS A 130 -8.64 -5.35 26.83
N ARG A 131 -7.90 -6.37 26.41
CA ARG A 131 -7.21 -7.34 27.29
C ARG A 131 -5.71 -7.16 27.14
N PHE A 132 -4.95 -7.46 28.18
CA PHE A 132 -3.50 -7.41 28.17
C PHE A 132 -2.93 -8.33 29.25
N ASP A 133 -1.71 -8.80 29.02
CA ASP A 133 -0.90 -9.50 30.02
C ASP A 133 0.03 -8.50 30.73
N GLY A 134 0.59 -8.90 31.87
CA GLY A 134 1.58 -8.12 32.62
C GLY A 134 1.01 -7.28 33.77
N GLN A 135 1.92 -6.63 34.51
CA GLN A 135 1.61 -5.80 35.66
C GLN A 135 1.85 -4.32 35.38
N GLY A 136 0.92 -3.48 35.81
CA GLY A 136 1.00 -2.05 35.63
C GLY A 136 -0.32 -1.33 35.82
N THR A 137 -0.32 -0.03 35.52
CA THR A 137 -1.50 0.83 35.59
C THR A 137 -1.87 1.27 34.18
N VAL A 138 -3.11 1.00 33.79
CA VAL A 138 -3.65 1.37 32.47
C VAL A 138 -4.78 2.40 32.59
N ASN A 139 -4.97 3.17 31.53
CA ASN A 139 -6.04 4.15 31.39
C ASN A 139 -6.40 4.33 29.90
N GLY A 140 -7.27 5.28 29.59
CA GLY A 140 -7.67 5.63 28.24
C GLY A 140 -7.48 7.11 27.94
N VAL A 141 -7.21 7.42 26.66
CA VAL A 141 -7.38 8.77 26.10
C VAL A 141 -8.52 8.72 25.09
N ALA A 142 -9.46 9.67 25.22
CA ALA A 142 -10.70 9.71 24.42
C ALA A 142 -11.58 8.45 24.54
N MET A 143 -11.45 7.72 25.66
CA MET A 143 -12.34 6.63 26.04
C MET A 143 -13.44 7.16 26.97
N VAL A 144 -14.69 6.76 26.76
CA VAL A 144 -15.80 7.16 27.64
C VAL A 144 -16.10 6.07 28.67
N ALA A 145 -16.23 6.52 29.92
CA ALA A 145 -16.49 5.69 31.10
C ALA A 145 -15.58 4.45 31.20
N PRO A 146 -14.23 4.61 31.11
CA PRO A 146 -13.32 3.47 31.18
C PRO A 146 -13.45 2.74 32.52
N GLN A 147 -13.57 1.42 32.48
CA GLN A 147 -13.63 0.52 33.62
C GLN A 147 -12.39 -0.38 33.60
N VAL A 148 -11.45 -0.15 34.52
CA VAL A 148 -10.23 -0.94 34.64
C VAL A 148 -10.48 -2.12 35.58
N GLY A 149 -10.02 -3.30 35.19
CA GLY A 149 -9.99 -4.50 36.02
C GLY A 149 -8.73 -5.31 35.78
N PRO A 150 -8.56 -6.46 36.47
CA PRO A 150 -7.38 -7.31 36.27
C PRO A 150 -7.22 -7.73 34.80
N GLY A 151 -6.09 -7.35 34.19
CA GLY A 151 -5.75 -7.67 32.79
C GLY A 151 -6.71 -7.12 31.73
N ARG A 152 -7.53 -6.11 32.06
CA ARG A 152 -8.50 -5.55 31.11
C ARG A 152 -8.89 -4.09 31.37
N ILE A 153 -9.33 -3.43 30.31
CA ILE A 153 -10.05 -2.15 30.36
C ILE A 153 -11.24 -2.21 29.38
N ASP A 154 -12.43 -1.95 29.89
CA ASP A 154 -13.66 -1.84 29.10
C ASP A 154 -14.02 -0.35 28.94
N PHE A 155 -14.48 0.08 27.77
CA PHE A 155 -14.90 1.47 27.54
C PHE A 155 -15.94 1.60 26.44
N THR A 156 -16.56 2.78 26.35
CA THR A 156 -17.41 3.16 25.21
C THR A 156 -16.63 4.04 24.24
N TRP A 157 -16.51 3.59 22.99
CA TRP A 157 -16.03 4.40 21.87
C TRP A 157 -17.21 5.19 21.31
N ARG A 158 -17.24 6.49 21.59
CA ARG A 158 -18.34 7.36 21.13
C ARG A 158 -18.26 7.67 19.64
N GLN A 159 -19.42 7.89 19.03
CA GLN A 159 -19.52 8.18 17.59
C GLN A 159 -18.78 9.44 17.12
N ASP A 160 -18.58 10.42 17.98
CA ASP A 160 -17.85 11.67 17.68
C ASP A 160 -16.34 11.57 17.91
N VAL A 161 -15.84 10.45 18.43
CA VAL A 161 -14.41 10.22 18.66
C VAL A 161 -13.78 9.52 17.45
N GLU A 162 -12.86 10.20 16.75
CA GLU A 162 -12.14 9.61 15.61
C GLU A 162 -11.04 8.64 16.06
N THR A 163 -10.31 8.96 17.12
CA THR A 163 -9.20 8.13 17.61
C THR A 163 -9.26 8.01 19.14
N ALA A 164 -9.21 6.78 19.64
CA ALA A 164 -9.02 6.46 21.05
C ALA A 164 -7.63 5.83 21.26
N PHE A 165 -7.09 5.95 22.47
CA PHE A 165 -5.77 5.40 22.80
C PHE A 165 -5.80 4.60 24.09
N PHE A 166 -5.20 3.41 24.05
CA PHE A 166 -4.89 2.63 25.24
C PHE A 166 -3.65 3.23 25.90
N ARG A 167 -3.77 3.73 27.14
CA ARG A 167 -2.68 4.42 27.84
C ARG A 167 -2.10 3.54 28.94
N ILE A 168 -0.79 3.51 29.05
CA ILE A 168 -0.04 2.89 30.16
C ILE A 168 0.58 4.01 30.98
N ASP A 169 0.20 4.08 32.25
CA ASP A 169 0.68 5.06 33.23
C ASP A 169 1.82 4.48 34.08
N ALA A 170 1.89 3.15 34.22
CA ALA A 170 3.00 2.42 34.84
C ALA A 170 3.07 1.00 34.27
N THR A 171 4.26 0.42 34.16
CA THR A 171 4.48 -0.97 33.78
C THR A 171 5.63 -1.56 34.58
N ASP A 172 5.52 -2.81 35.00
CA ASP A 172 6.61 -3.56 35.63
C ASP A 172 7.65 -3.97 34.56
N PRO A 173 8.94 -3.65 34.72
CA PRO A 173 9.96 -4.03 33.74
C PRO A 173 10.27 -5.53 33.69
N VAL A 174 9.88 -6.31 34.70
CA VAL A 174 10.04 -7.78 34.72
C VAL A 174 8.81 -8.48 34.13
N ASP A 175 7.63 -7.90 34.31
CA ASP A 175 6.37 -8.41 33.74
C ASP A 175 5.59 -7.28 33.03
N PRO A 176 6.09 -6.77 31.89
CA PRO A 176 5.55 -5.57 31.27
C PRO A 176 4.18 -5.81 30.63
N ILE A 177 3.38 -4.74 30.58
CA ILE A 177 2.11 -4.77 29.85
C ILE A 177 2.36 -5.09 28.39
N ARG A 178 1.79 -6.20 27.91
CA ARG A 178 2.00 -6.76 26.58
C ARG A 178 0.77 -7.50 26.07
N HIS A 179 0.84 -7.99 24.82
CA HIS A 179 -0.23 -8.72 24.15
C HIS A 179 -1.59 -7.98 24.21
N ILE A 180 -1.55 -6.67 23.93
CA ILE A 180 -2.74 -5.82 24.03
C ILE A 180 -3.70 -6.19 22.90
N ASP A 181 -4.89 -6.69 23.27
CA ASP A 181 -5.96 -7.05 22.33
C ASP A 181 -7.23 -6.25 22.64
N CYS A 182 -7.50 -5.24 21.80
CA CYS A 182 -8.69 -4.40 21.89
C CYS A 182 -9.69 -4.78 20.80
N ARG A 183 -10.92 -5.10 21.16
CA ARG A 183 -12.00 -5.46 20.20
C ARG A 183 -13.33 -4.91 20.66
N GLU A 184 -14.34 -4.90 19.78
CA GLU A 184 -15.71 -4.79 20.24
C GLU A 184 -16.01 -5.85 21.30
N ALA A 185 -16.78 -5.47 22.32
CA ALA A 185 -17.06 -6.35 23.46
C ALA A 185 -17.80 -7.64 23.05
N ASP A 186 -18.49 -7.63 21.90
CA ASP A 186 -19.22 -8.75 21.30
C ASP A 186 -18.43 -9.48 20.19
N ALA A 187 -17.16 -9.10 19.94
CA ALA A 187 -16.35 -9.72 18.89
C ALA A 187 -15.90 -11.15 19.24
N ASP A 188 -15.85 -12.03 18.24
CA ASP A 188 -15.22 -13.34 18.38
C ASP A 188 -13.70 -13.17 18.59
N PRO A 189 -13.13 -13.65 19.71
CA PRO A 189 -11.71 -13.53 20.00
C PRO A 189 -10.82 -14.34 19.04
N LYS A 190 -11.36 -15.29 18.29
CA LYS A 190 -10.60 -16.16 17.36
C LYS A 190 -10.35 -15.52 15.99
N LEU A 191 -11.12 -14.49 15.64
CA LEU A 191 -10.98 -13.85 14.33
C LEU A 191 -9.71 -13.01 14.29
N LEU A 192 -8.88 -13.24 13.25
CA LEU A 192 -7.69 -12.43 12.98
C LEU A 192 -8.06 -11.14 12.26
N PHE A 193 -8.74 -11.27 11.12
CA PHE A 193 -9.19 -10.14 10.29
C PHE A 193 -10.66 -9.81 10.55
N ASP A 194 -11.02 -8.54 10.35
CA ASP A 194 -12.41 -8.11 10.28
C ASP A 194 -13.11 -8.84 9.11
N PRO A 195 -14.17 -9.63 9.37
CA PRO A 195 -14.91 -10.31 8.30
C PRO A 195 -15.36 -9.36 7.19
N ALA A 196 -15.78 -8.13 7.55
CA ALA A 196 -16.21 -7.14 6.57
C ALA A 196 -15.04 -6.69 5.68
N PHE A 197 -13.81 -6.63 6.21
CA PHE A 197 -12.62 -6.34 5.41
C PHE A 197 -12.29 -7.48 4.45
N VAL A 198 -12.31 -8.73 4.93
CA VAL A 198 -12.08 -9.92 4.08
C VAL A 198 -13.12 -9.99 2.95
N ASP A 199 -14.39 -9.77 3.27
CA ASP A 199 -15.48 -9.70 2.28
C ASP A 199 -15.26 -8.56 1.28
N SER A 200 -14.70 -7.44 1.73
CA SER A 200 -14.41 -6.28 0.89
C SER A 200 -13.30 -6.54 -0.14
N VAL A 201 -12.42 -7.51 0.13
CA VAL A 201 -11.27 -7.91 -0.70
C VAL A 201 -11.58 -9.10 -1.61
N ARG A 202 -12.47 -9.99 -1.20
CA ARG A 202 -12.85 -11.22 -1.93
C ARG A 202 -13.23 -11.03 -3.42
N PRO A 203 -13.86 -9.91 -3.85
CA PRO A 203 -14.17 -9.71 -5.27
C PRO A 203 -12.95 -9.61 -6.19
N TYR A 204 -11.78 -9.26 -5.65
CA TYR A 204 -10.57 -9.05 -6.44
C TYR A 204 -9.84 -10.38 -6.71
N ARG A 205 -9.15 -10.48 -7.85
CA ARG A 205 -8.33 -11.65 -8.18
C ARG A 205 -7.04 -11.70 -7.38
N ALA A 206 -6.45 -10.53 -7.13
CA ALA A 206 -5.16 -10.37 -6.49
C ALA A 206 -5.12 -9.15 -5.56
N VAL A 207 -4.22 -9.20 -4.59
CA VAL A 207 -3.97 -8.13 -3.61
C VAL A 207 -2.49 -7.80 -3.58
N ARG A 208 -2.14 -6.53 -3.74
CA ARG A 208 -0.76 -6.04 -3.63
C ARG A 208 -0.52 -5.45 -2.24
N PHE A 209 0.48 -5.99 -1.56
CA PHE A 209 0.81 -5.69 -0.17
C PHE A 209 1.86 -4.58 -0.02
N MET A 210 2.01 -3.68 -1.00
CA MET A 210 3.06 -2.66 -0.98
C MET A 210 3.09 -1.84 0.33
N ASP A 211 1.94 -1.31 0.76
CA ASP A 211 1.82 -0.55 2.01
C ASP A 211 1.94 -1.44 3.25
N TRP A 212 1.34 -2.63 3.22
CA TRP A 212 1.42 -3.59 4.33
C TRP A 212 2.86 -4.06 4.56
N MET A 213 3.68 -4.17 3.52
CA MET A 213 5.09 -4.54 3.60
C MET A 213 6.03 -3.34 3.81
N GLN A 214 5.50 -2.11 3.90
CA GLN A 214 6.28 -0.88 4.03
C GLN A 214 7.36 -0.75 2.93
N ALA A 215 7.04 -1.16 1.70
CA ALA A 215 8.03 -1.28 0.62
C ALA A 215 8.77 0.05 0.34
N ASN A 216 8.08 1.18 0.46
CA ASN A 216 8.64 2.53 0.28
C ASN A 216 9.57 2.98 1.41
N MET A 217 9.43 2.43 2.62
CA MET A 217 10.39 2.66 3.71
C MET A 217 11.70 1.89 3.49
N ASN A 218 11.66 0.84 2.66
CA ASN A 218 12.80 0.05 2.21
C ASN A 218 13.70 -0.45 3.36
N ARG A 219 13.07 -0.93 4.45
CA ARG A 219 13.79 -1.29 5.68
C ARG A 219 14.47 -2.64 5.65
N ALA A 220 13.85 -3.67 5.06
CA ALA A 220 14.21 -5.05 5.41
C ALA A 220 15.69 -5.34 5.15
N GLY A 221 16.33 -6.03 6.08
CA GLY A 221 17.73 -6.47 6.04
C GLY A 221 17.75 -7.97 6.32
N ASP A 222 18.12 -8.35 7.55
CA ASP A 222 18.07 -9.76 7.98
C ASP A 222 16.65 -10.22 8.38
N TRP A 223 16.42 -11.54 8.30
CA TRP A 223 15.14 -12.20 8.64
C TRP A 223 14.69 -12.02 10.09
N THR A 224 15.63 -11.91 11.04
CA THR A 224 15.32 -11.87 12.48
C THR A 224 14.67 -10.56 12.90
N ARG A 225 14.84 -9.50 12.10
CA ARG A 225 14.24 -8.18 12.35
C ARG A 225 12.81 -8.03 11.84
N ARG A 226 12.22 -9.05 11.21
CA ARG A 226 10.85 -8.95 10.68
C ARG A 226 9.84 -8.78 11.81
N THR A 227 8.65 -8.25 11.46
CA THR A 227 7.49 -8.33 12.35
C THR A 227 7.08 -9.79 12.55
N LEU A 228 6.87 -10.18 13.80
CA LEU A 228 6.36 -11.51 14.17
C LEU A 228 4.82 -11.50 14.19
N PRO A 229 4.15 -12.64 13.94
CA PRO A 229 2.69 -12.74 14.04
C PRO A 229 2.19 -12.52 15.48
N THR A 230 3.04 -12.79 16.47
CA THR A 230 2.78 -12.52 17.90
C THR A 230 2.85 -11.05 18.26
N SER A 231 3.49 -10.22 17.42
CA SER A 231 3.64 -8.80 17.69
C SER A 231 2.29 -8.12 17.74
N THR A 232 2.06 -7.34 18.80
CA THR A 232 0.82 -6.58 18.96
C THR A 232 0.65 -5.58 17.83
N ILE A 233 1.74 -5.02 17.31
CA ILE A 233 1.73 -3.98 16.28
C ILE A 233 2.13 -4.59 14.93
N GLN A 234 1.21 -4.56 13.97
CA GLN A 234 1.40 -5.01 12.59
C GLN A 234 1.60 -3.83 11.62
N ALA A 235 1.70 -2.60 12.13
CA ALA A 235 1.91 -1.36 11.35
C ALA A 235 3.34 -0.81 11.44
N GLY A 236 4.26 -1.56 12.05
CA GLY A 236 5.62 -1.12 12.32
C GLY A 236 6.47 -0.89 11.06
N PRO A 237 7.73 -0.42 11.22
CA PRO A 237 8.61 -0.08 10.09
C PRO A 237 8.99 -1.29 9.20
N GLN A 238 8.77 -2.50 9.68
CA GLN A 238 9.03 -3.75 8.95
C GLN A 238 7.77 -4.30 8.26
N GLY A 239 6.64 -3.60 8.38
CA GLY A 239 5.36 -4.01 7.83
C GLY A 239 4.66 -5.11 8.64
N VAL A 240 3.61 -5.67 8.06
CA VAL A 240 2.82 -6.78 8.56
C VAL A 240 3.62 -8.08 8.45
N ALA A 241 3.46 -8.97 9.43
CA ALA A 241 4.10 -10.30 9.42
C ALA A 241 3.68 -11.11 8.18
N VAL A 242 4.62 -11.84 7.55
CA VAL A 242 4.35 -12.65 6.35
C VAL A 242 3.24 -13.68 6.58
N GLU A 243 3.16 -14.20 7.80
CA GLU A 243 2.12 -15.11 8.27
C GLU A 243 0.72 -14.49 8.08
N HIS A 244 0.56 -13.21 8.40
CA HIS A 244 -0.70 -12.50 8.23
C HIS A 244 -0.97 -12.14 6.76
N LEU A 245 0.06 -11.83 5.97
CA LEU A 245 -0.10 -11.61 4.52
C LEU A 245 -0.69 -12.86 3.83
N VAL A 246 -0.11 -14.02 4.11
CA VAL A 246 -0.55 -15.32 3.57
C VAL A 246 -1.93 -15.70 4.14
N ALA A 247 -2.18 -15.46 5.42
CA ALA A 247 -3.49 -15.73 6.02
C ALA A 247 -4.61 -14.92 5.35
N LEU A 248 -4.40 -13.63 5.05
CA LEU A 248 -5.39 -12.83 4.32
C LEU A 248 -5.62 -13.41 2.92
N ALA A 249 -4.54 -13.72 2.20
CA ALA A 249 -4.63 -14.27 0.85
C ALA A 249 -5.45 -15.58 0.81
N ASN A 250 -5.19 -16.49 1.75
CA ASN A 250 -5.93 -17.74 1.89
C ASN A 250 -7.39 -17.50 2.27
N GLN A 251 -7.66 -16.65 3.27
CA GLN A 251 -9.01 -16.42 3.77
C GLN A 251 -9.90 -15.68 2.75
N ALA A 252 -9.33 -14.72 2.01
CA ALA A 252 -10.02 -13.99 0.96
C ALA A 252 -10.00 -14.73 -0.39
N LYS A 253 -9.22 -15.81 -0.52
CA LYS A 253 -8.99 -16.59 -1.76
C LYS A 253 -8.43 -15.76 -2.91
N VAL A 254 -7.51 -14.86 -2.60
CA VAL A 254 -6.87 -13.94 -3.56
C VAL A 254 -5.40 -14.29 -3.77
N ASP A 255 -4.87 -13.97 -4.94
CA ASP A 255 -3.44 -14.11 -5.21
C ASP A 255 -2.65 -12.97 -4.52
N PRO A 256 -1.63 -13.26 -3.70
CA PRO A 256 -0.84 -12.22 -3.08
C PRO A 256 0.24 -11.69 -4.02
N TRP A 257 0.40 -10.37 -4.07
CA TRP A 257 1.53 -9.67 -4.69
C TRP A 257 2.41 -9.05 -3.62
N PHE A 258 3.58 -9.65 -3.44
CA PHE A 258 4.62 -9.25 -2.51
C PHE A 258 5.61 -8.29 -3.17
N VAL A 259 5.88 -7.17 -2.50
CA VAL A 259 6.87 -6.19 -2.93
C VAL A 259 8.05 -6.29 -1.99
N MET A 260 9.04 -7.10 -2.36
CA MET A 260 10.19 -7.39 -1.52
C MET A 260 11.05 -6.13 -1.36
N PRO A 261 11.39 -5.70 -0.13
CA PRO A 261 12.21 -4.51 0.06
C PRO A 261 13.58 -4.68 -0.61
N TRP A 262 14.09 -3.60 -1.20
CA TRP A 262 15.39 -3.61 -1.90
C TRP A 262 16.53 -4.10 -1.00
N ASN A 263 16.49 -3.76 0.29
CA ASN A 263 17.54 -4.10 1.26
C ASN A 263 17.48 -5.55 1.79
N ALA A 264 16.43 -6.32 1.48
CA ALA A 264 16.24 -7.67 2.04
C ALA A 264 17.37 -8.61 1.63
N ASP A 265 18.11 -9.20 2.58
CA ASP A 265 19.20 -10.10 2.20
C ASP A 265 18.68 -11.44 1.61
N ALA A 266 19.60 -12.25 1.08
CA ALA A 266 19.25 -13.54 0.49
C ALA A 266 18.58 -14.49 1.51
N THR A 267 18.93 -14.41 2.79
CA THR A 267 18.32 -15.24 3.85
C THR A 267 16.89 -14.80 4.12
N TYR A 268 16.62 -13.49 4.16
CA TYR A 268 15.28 -12.93 4.27
C TYR A 268 14.44 -13.39 3.08
N MET A 269 14.93 -13.19 1.85
CA MET A 269 14.19 -13.58 0.64
C MET A 269 13.88 -15.08 0.62
N GLU A 270 14.86 -15.93 0.97
CA GLU A 270 14.66 -17.38 0.97
C GLU A 270 13.66 -17.83 2.03
N LYS A 271 13.76 -17.33 3.26
CA LYS A 271 12.82 -17.69 4.34
C LYS A 271 11.41 -17.17 4.08
N PHE A 272 11.29 -15.97 3.49
CA PHE A 272 10.01 -15.43 3.07
C PHE A 272 9.38 -16.32 1.99
N ALA A 273 10.13 -16.61 0.92
CA ALA A 273 9.68 -17.44 -0.18
C ALA A 273 9.28 -18.85 0.31
N ARG A 274 10.07 -19.47 1.20
CA ARG A 274 9.76 -20.79 1.78
C ARG A 274 8.45 -20.75 2.58
N TYR A 275 8.27 -19.74 3.43
CA TYR A 275 7.03 -19.61 4.18
C TYR A 275 5.81 -19.49 3.24
N VAL A 276 5.91 -18.66 2.19
CA VAL A 276 4.85 -18.52 1.18
C VAL A 276 4.61 -19.84 0.44
N HIS A 277 5.66 -20.51 -0.01
CA HIS A 277 5.56 -21.81 -0.69
C HIS A 277 4.75 -22.83 0.12
N ASP A 278 5.10 -22.95 1.41
CA ASP A 278 4.57 -23.97 2.31
C ASP A 278 3.16 -23.66 2.83
N HIS A 279 2.79 -22.39 2.95
CA HIS A 279 1.55 -21.96 3.63
C HIS A 279 0.51 -21.28 2.73
N LEU A 280 0.91 -20.78 1.56
CA LEU A 280 -0.06 -20.24 0.60
C LEU A 280 -0.89 -21.41 0.04
N ASP A 281 -2.21 -21.22 -0.05
CA ASP A 281 -3.12 -22.19 -0.66
C ASP A 281 -2.58 -22.62 -2.05
N PRO A 282 -2.47 -23.93 -2.33
CA PRO A 282 -1.89 -24.43 -3.58
C PRO A 282 -2.62 -23.97 -4.83
N ALA A 283 -3.88 -23.54 -4.72
CA ALA A 283 -4.66 -22.97 -5.81
C ALA A 283 -4.36 -21.49 -6.07
N ARG A 284 -3.55 -20.81 -5.23
CA ARG A 284 -3.15 -19.40 -5.39
C ARG A 284 -1.75 -19.28 -6.00
N THR A 285 -1.52 -18.13 -6.63
CA THR A 285 -0.23 -17.78 -7.27
C THR A 285 0.39 -16.59 -6.55
N ALA A 286 1.67 -16.68 -6.20
CA ALA A 286 2.43 -15.59 -5.60
C ALA A 286 3.04 -14.68 -6.69
N TYR A 287 2.71 -13.41 -6.66
CA TYR A 287 3.30 -12.36 -7.49
C TYR A 287 4.45 -11.72 -6.72
N VAL A 288 5.62 -11.58 -7.34
CA VAL A 288 6.85 -11.12 -6.67
C VAL A 288 7.48 -9.99 -7.47
N GLU A 289 7.71 -8.88 -6.78
CA GLU A 289 8.35 -7.66 -7.28
C GLU A 289 9.48 -7.26 -6.32
N ILE A 290 10.60 -6.76 -6.84
CA ILE A 290 11.74 -6.29 -6.02
C ILE A 290 11.77 -4.76 -5.99
N GLY A 291 11.57 -4.18 -4.80
CA GLY A 291 11.43 -2.74 -4.61
C GLY A 291 10.12 -2.19 -5.20
N ASN A 292 9.75 -0.97 -4.79
CA ASN A 292 8.66 -0.23 -5.39
C ASN A 292 9.23 0.94 -6.20
N GLU A 293 8.76 1.10 -7.44
CA GLU A 293 9.10 2.23 -8.30
C GLU A 293 10.59 2.61 -8.27
N VAL A 294 11.47 1.66 -8.56
CA VAL A 294 12.93 1.90 -8.53
C VAL A 294 13.35 2.97 -9.56
N TRP A 295 12.51 3.23 -10.56
CA TRP A 295 12.63 4.36 -11.48
C TRP A 295 12.43 5.73 -10.82
N ASN A 296 11.82 5.79 -9.63
CA ASN A 296 11.46 7.02 -8.92
C ASN A 296 12.53 7.39 -7.89
N LEU A 297 13.18 8.55 -8.08
CA LEU A 297 14.20 9.06 -7.15
C LEU A 297 13.62 9.71 -5.90
N ASP A 298 12.30 9.81 -5.74
CA ASP A 298 11.72 10.21 -4.46
C ASP A 298 11.83 9.09 -3.41
N PHE A 299 11.86 7.83 -3.86
CA PHE A 299 11.96 6.68 -2.96
C PHE A 299 13.41 6.27 -2.63
N PRO A 300 13.67 5.79 -1.39
CA PRO A 300 14.99 5.33 -0.98
C PRO A 300 15.58 4.24 -1.89
N ALA A 301 14.76 3.29 -2.35
CA ALA A 301 15.22 2.21 -3.24
C ALA A 301 15.77 2.74 -4.57
N GLY A 302 15.09 3.71 -5.21
CA GLY A 302 15.58 4.33 -6.45
C GLY A 302 16.89 5.10 -6.26
N LYS A 303 17.01 5.86 -5.15
CA LYS A 303 18.26 6.57 -4.79
C LYS A 303 19.42 5.60 -4.56
N GLN A 304 19.16 4.50 -3.87
CA GLN A 304 20.17 3.49 -3.58
C GLN A 304 20.60 2.73 -4.84
N ALA A 305 19.64 2.32 -5.68
CA ALA A 305 19.93 1.67 -6.96
C ALA A 305 20.81 2.56 -7.86
N LEU A 306 20.57 3.88 -7.88
CA LEU A 306 21.40 4.84 -8.60
C LEU A 306 22.83 4.89 -8.02
N ALA A 307 22.97 5.04 -6.70
CA ALA A 307 24.28 5.11 -6.06
C ALA A 307 25.11 3.83 -6.29
N GLU A 308 24.48 2.67 -6.14
CA GLU A 308 25.08 1.37 -6.41
C GLU A 308 25.45 1.21 -7.89
N GLY A 309 24.55 1.56 -8.81
CA GLY A 309 24.77 1.48 -10.25
C GLY A 309 25.95 2.34 -10.72
N LYS A 310 26.07 3.57 -10.19
CA LYS A 310 27.21 4.47 -10.47
C LYS A 310 28.51 3.92 -9.92
N ARG A 311 28.51 3.41 -8.69
CA ARG A 311 29.69 2.78 -8.07
C ARG A 311 30.19 1.57 -8.88
N LEU A 312 29.27 0.78 -9.42
CA LEU A 312 29.55 -0.39 -10.24
C LEU A 312 29.76 -0.06 -11.73
N LYS A 313 29.65 1.22 -12.13
CA LYS A 313 29.78 1.69 -13.52
C LYS A 313 28.88 0.94 -14.51
N LEU A 314 27.63 0.71 -14.14
CA LEU A 314 26.71 -0.13 -14.91
C LEU A 314 26.15 0.54 -16.18
N GLY A 315 26.30 1.85 -16.35
CA GLY A 315 25.77 2.59 -17.50
C GLY A 315 26.50 3.91 -17.74
N ALA A 316 26.30 4.49 -18.92
CA ALA A 316 26.84 5.79 -19.31
C ALA A 316 26.02 6.96 -18.73
N THR A 317 24.73 6.73 -18.45
CA THR A 317 23.83 7.70 -17.82
C THR A 317 23.38 7.24 -16.43
N ASP A 318 22.87 8.18 -15.63
CA ASP A 318 22.32 7.89 -14.30
C ASP A 318 21.11 6.92 -14.39
N ASP A 319 20.23 7.11 -15.37
CA ASP A 319 19.10 6.21 -15.69
C ASP A 319 19.56 4.80 -15.99
N GLU A 320 20.51 4.66 -16.92
CA GLU A 320 21.02 3.37 -17.36
C GLU A 320 21.72 2.64 -16.19
N ALA A 321 22.55 3.36 -15.43
CA ALA A 321 23.23 2.80 -14.27
C ALA A 321 22.25 2.30 -13.21
N ARG A 322 21.22 3.10 -12.89
CA ARG A 322 20.18 2.74 -11.91
C ARG A 322 19.34 1.57 -12.38
N MET A 323 18.84 1.61 -13.62
CA MET A 323 17.91 0.60 -14.12
C MET A 323 18.61 -0.74 -14.41
N ARG A 324 19.89 -0.74 -14.78
CA ARG A 324 20.69 -1.97 -14.82
C ARG A 324 20.98 -2.53 -13.43
N ARG A 325 21.19 -1.67 -12.41
CA ARG A 325 21.28 -2.16 -11.03
C ARG A 325 19.96 -2.77 -10.57
N TYR A 326 18.83 -2.17 -10.94
CA TYR A 326 17.50 -2.73 -10.69
C TYR A 326 17.33 -4.11 -11.31
N ALA A 327 17.76 -4.29 -12.56
CA ALA A 327 17.77 -5.58 -13.23
C ALA A 327 18.59 -6.63 -12.46
N GLN A 328 19.85 -6.34 -12.12
CA GLN A 328 20.69 -7.25 -11.33
C GLN A 328 20.01 -7.65 -10.01
N ARG A 329 19.50 -6.66 -9.28
CA ARG A 329 18.85 -6.89 -7.98
C ARG A 329 17.57 -7.72 -8.10
N SER A 330 16.82 -7.51 -9.17
CA SER A 330 15.61 -8.28 -9.46
C SER A 330 15.94 -9.74 -9.75
N VAL A 331 16.91 -9.99 -10.64
CA VAL A 331 17.39 -11.34 -10.98
C VAL A 331 17.93 -12.08 -9.75
N GLU A 332 18.75 -11.42 -8.92
CA GLU A 332 19.23 -11.97 -7.64
C GLU A 332 18.08 -12.51 -6.78
N GLY A 333 17.02 -11.73 -6.59
CA GLY A 333 15.85 -12.12 -5.81
C GLY A 333 15.05 -13.22 -6.50
N PHE A 334 14.78 -13.08 -7.80
CA PHE A 334 14.00 -14.04 -8.56
C PHE A 334 14.62 -15.44 -8.60
N MET A 335 15.94 -15.57 -8.70
CA MET A 335 16.62 -16.86 -8.60
C MET A 335 16.42 -17.54 -7.24
N VAL A 336 16.25 -16.79 -6.15
CA VAL A 336 15.90 -17.37 -4.84
C VAL A 336 14.49 -17.95 -4.87
N TRP A 337 13.52 -17.20 -5.39
CA TRP A 337 12.14 -17.66 -5.52
C TRP A 337 12.01 -18.86 -6.47
N GLU A 338 12.71 -18.85 -7.61
CA GLU A 338 12.78 -19.97 -8.55
C GLU A 338 13.26 -21.26 -7.88
N ARG A 339 14.34 -21.18 -7.08
CA ARG A 339 14.87 -22.32 -6.35
C ARG A 339 13.88 -22.87 -5.34
N VAL A 340 13.17 -21.99 -4.62
CA VAL A 340 12.19 -22.40 -3.60
C VAL A 340 10.95 -23.02 -4.22
N PHE A 341 10.50 -22.53 -5.38
CA PHE A 341 9.31 -23.01 -6.08
C PHE A 341 9.64 -23.98 -7.23
N ALA A 342 10.80 -24.63 -7.21
CA ALA A 342 11.26 -25.49 -8.31
C ALA A 342 10.32 -26.69 -8.58
N ASP A 343 9.61 -27.16 -7.56
CA ASP A 343 8.58 -28.21 -7.63
C ASP A 343 7.19 -27.68 -8.04
N ALA A 344 6.98 -26.37 -7.97
CA ALA A 344 5.72 -25.72 -8.33
C ALA A 344 5.91 -24.39 -9.10
N PRO A 345 6.64 -24.37 -10.24
CA PRO A 345 7.04 -23.13 -10.92
C PRO A 345 5.86 -22.30 -11.44
N ARG A 346 4.69 -22.93 -11.67
CA ARG A 346 3.45 -22.24 -12.06
C ARG A 346 2.78 -21.46 -10.93
N ARG A 347 3.24 -21.61 -9.68
CA ARG A 347 2.71 -20.91 -8.50
C ARG A 347 3.40 -19.57 -8.22
N ILE A 348 4.34 -19.14 -9.05
CA ILE A 348 5.00 -17.83 -8.94
C ILE A 348 4.90 -17.02 -10.24
N VAL A 349 4.90 -15.69 -10.10
CA VAL A 349 5.01 -14.71 -11.19
C VAL A 349 6.02 -13.66 -10.78
N ARG A 350 7.15 -13.57 -11.49
CA ARG A 350 8.24 -12.63 -11.27
C ARG A 350 8.08 -11.40 -12.16
N ILE A 351 8.11 -10.21 -11.56
CA ILE A 351 7.60 -8.99 -12.19
C ILE A 351 8.69 -7.92 -12.26
N LEU A 352 8.96 -7.42 -13.47
CA LEU A 352 9.79 -6.24 -13.69
C LEU A 352 8.88 -5.02 -13.94
N SER A 353 9.07 -3.96 -13.16
CA SER A 353 8.16 -2.80 -13.14
C SER A 353 8.82 -1.54 -13.69
N GLY A 354 8.05 -0.74 -14.43
CA GLY A 354 8.47 0.56 -14.97
C GLY A 354 7.38 1.63 -14.87
N GLN A 355 7.66 2.85 -15.34
CA GLN A 355 6.68 3.93 -15.28
C GLN A 355 5.88 4.03 -16.57
N ASN A 356 4.55 4.11 -16.48
CA ASN A 356 3.68 4.33 -17.65
C ASN A 356 3.66 5.81 -18.12
N ALA A 357 4.85 6.39 -18.28
CA ALA A 357 5.09 7.68 -18.89
C ALA A 357 6.29 7.60 -19.85
N TRP A 358 7.30 6.81 -19.48
CA TRP A 358 8.55 6.66 -20.23
C TRP A 358 9.01 5.21 -20.22
N ILE A 359 9.07 4.58 -21.39
CA ILE A 359 9.52 3.19 -21.51
C ILE A 359 11.05 3.07 -21.58
N ASP A 360 11.76 4.11 -22.04
CA ASP A 360 13.20 4.02 -22.32
C ASP A 360 14.04 3.64 -21.09
N PRO A 361 13.84 4.24 -19.89
CA PRO A 361 14.57 3.80 -18.70
C PRO A 361 14.29 2.34 -18.34
N PHE A 362 13.05 1.88 -18.54
CA PHE A 362 12.67 0.50 -18.30
C PHE A 362 13.36 -0.47 -19.26
N MET A 363 13.60 -0.07 -20.52
CA MET A 363 14.33 -0.90 -21.47
C MET A 363 15.76 -1.18 -21.03
N PHE A 364 16.44 -0.25 -20.35
CA PHE A 364 17.78 -0.51 -19.78
C PHE A 364 17.78 -1.66 -18.77
N ALA A 365 16.70 -1.86 -18.02
CA ALA A 365 16.57 -3.00 -17.12
C ALA A 365 16.21 -4.27 -17.89
N LEU A 366 15.19 -4.20 -18.76
CA LEU A 366 14.65 -5.35 -19.47
C LEU A 366 15.69 -6.03 -20.39
N THR A 367 16.57 -5.26 -21.03
CA THR A 367 17.58 -5.79 -21.96
C THR A 367 18.93 -6.04 -21.32
N TYR A 368 19.07 -5.81 -20.02
CA TYR A 368 20.32 -6.03 -19.33
C TYR A 368 20.58 -7.52 -19.11
N GLN A 369 21.68 -8.02 -19.68
CA GLN A 369 22.12 -9.41 -19.52
C GLN A 369 20.98 -10.40 -19.83
N ASP A 370 20.70 -11.33 -18.92
CA ASP A 370 19.69 -12.36 -19.03
C ASP A 370 18.41 -12.06 -18.23
N THR A 371 18.18 -10.80 -17.84
CA THR A 371 17.01 -10.39 -17.04
C THR A 371 15.69 -10.93 -17.57
N ALA A 372 15.49 -10.88 -18.89
CA ALA A 372 14.27 -11.37 -19.54
C ALA A 372 14.00 -12.88 -19.34
N ARG A 373 15.01 -13.69 -18.98
CA ARG A 373 14.84 -15.13 -18.68
C ARG A 373 14.33 -15.39 -17.27
N HIS A 374 14.44 -14.41 -16.38
CA HIS A 374 14.10 -14.52 -14.95
C HIS A 374 12.79 -13.82 -14.60
N ILE A 375 11.99 -13.42 -15.58
CA ILE A 375 10.74 -12.69 -15.37
C ILE A 375 9.60 -13.35 -16.14
N ASP A 376 8.38 -13.18 -15.63
CA ASP A 376 7.15 -13.72 -16.21
C ASP A 376 6.20 -12.61 -16.69
N ALA A 377 6.35 -11.40 -16.13
CA ALA A 377 5.52 -10.25 -16.48
C ALA A 377 6.30 -8.93 -16.45
N LEU A 378 5.94 -8.04 -17.37
CA LEU A 378 6.26 -6.62 -17.30
C LEU A 378 5.09 -5.90 -16.64
N SER A 379 5.36 -4.86 -15.84
CA SER A 379 4.30 -4.04 -15.28
C SER A 379 4.57 -2.54 -15.29
N SER A 380 3.49 -1.75 -15.27
CA SER A 380 3.55 -0.29 -15.25
C SER A 380 2.39 0.35 -14.49
N ALA A 381 2.58 1.54 -13.90
CA ALA A 381 1.54 2.31 -13.21
C ALA A 381 0.64 3.10 -14.17
N VAL A 382 -0.56 2.59 -14.47
CA VAL A 382 -1.48 3.11 -15.49
C VAL A 382 -2.52 4.08 -14.90
N TYR A 383 -2.05 5.25 -14.46
CA TYR A 383 -2.93 6.30 -13.97
C TYR A 383 -3.50 7.18 -15.08
N PHE A 384 -4.76 7.60 -14.93
CA PHE A 384 -5.38 8.65 -15.75
C PHE A 384 -5.57 9.94 -14.92
N GLY A 385 -5.56 11.10 -15.57
CA GLY A 385 -5.76 12.40 -14.92
C GLY A 385 -4.53 13.07 -14.30
N GLN A 386 -3.32 12.51 -14.49
CA GLN A 386 -2.07 13.02 -13.89
C GLN A 386 -1.82 14.52 -14.15
N THR A 387 -2.15 14.99 -15.36
CA THR A 387 -1.96 16.39 -15.78
C THR A 387 -3.25 17.23 -15.68
N LEU A 388 -4.38 16.63 -15.30
CA LEU A 388 -5.70 17.29 -15.31
C LEU A 388 -5.72 18.60 -14.54
N LEU A 389 -5.05 18.62 -13.40
CA LEU A 389 -5.06 19.73 -12.43
C LEU A 389 -3.65 20.30 -12.20
N ALA A 390 -2.71 20.02 -13.11
CA ALA A 390 -1.35 20.55 -13.05
C ALA A 390 -1.36 22.09 -13.09
N GLU A 391 -2.21 22.65 -13.94
CA GLU A 391 -2.58 24.06 -13.92
C GLU A 391 -3.96 24.22 -13.25
N PRO A 392 -4.07 24.92 -12.11
CA PRO A 392 -5.34 25.13 -11.44
C PRO A 392 -6.39 25.80 -12.35
N PRO A 393 -7.59 25.21 -12.53
CA PRO A 393 -8.63 25.84 -13.34
C PRO A 393 -9.13 27.14 -12.69
N ALA A 394 -9.42 28.14 -13.52
CA ALA A 394 -9.92 29.44 -13.08
C ALA A 394 -11.32 29.36 -12.45
N ASP A 395 -12.18 28.47 -12.95
CA ASP A 395 -13.49 28.15 -12.35
C ASP A 395 -13.49 26.69 -11.85
N THR A 396 -13.72 26.51 -10.57
CA THR A 396 -13.76 25.19 -9.91
C THR A 396 -15.19 24.73 -9.62
N ARG A 397 -16.21 25.54 -9.93
CA ARG A 397 -17.63 25.24 -9.65
C ARG A 397 -18.21 24.25 -10.64
N ASP A 398 -17.91 24.39 -11.92
CA ASP A 398 -18.30 23.45 -12.96
C ASP A 398 -17.21 22.40 -13.19
N LEU A 399 -17.50 21.16 -12.85
CA LEU A 399 -16.58 20.03 -13.04
C LEU A 399 -16.68 19.42 -14.45
N THR A 400 -17.63 19.84 -15.28
CA THR A 400 -17.89 19.23 -16.60
C THR A 400 -16.67 19.27 -17.53
N PRO A 401 -15.95 20.39 -17.67
CA PRO A 401 -14.73 20.42 -18.48
C PRO A 401 -13.64 19.48 -17.94
N LEU A 402 -13.57 19.30 -16.61
CA LEU A 402 -12.59 18.42 -15.98
C LEU A 402 -12.87 16.96 -16.30
N PHE A 403 -14.13 16.53 -16.34
CA PHE A 403 -14.46 15.14 -16.70
C PHE A 403 -14.18 14.83 -18.16
N ALA A 404 -14.43 15.76 -19.09
CA ALA A 404 -14.07 15.58 -20.49
C ALA A 404 -12.55 15.40 -20.68
N GLN A 405 -11.75 16.20 -19.96
CA GLN A 405 -10.28 16.09 -19.96
C GLN A 405 -9.79 14.81 -19.27
N LEU A 406 -10.41 14.43 -18.16
CA LEU A 406 -10.12 13.19 -17.44
C LEU A 406 -10.35 11.97 -18.34
N ASP A 407 -11.48 11.93 -19.06
CA ASP A 407 -11.79 10.86 -20.01
C ASP A 407 -10.78 10.80 -21.15
N ALA A 408 -10.41 11.96 -21.74
CA ALA A 408 -9.39 12.02 -22.79
C ALA A 408 -8.03 11.51 -22.31
N SER A 409 -7.68 11.74 -21.03
CA SER A 409 -6.41 11.30 -20.47
C SER A 409 -6.25 9.77 -20.43
N ILE A 410 -7.35 9.00 -20.39
CA ILE A 410 -7.30 7.52 -20.43
C ILE A 410 -6.65 7.02 -21.72
N ALA A 411 -6.97 7.65 -22.86
CA ALA A 411 -6.40 7.26 -24.15
C ALA A 411 -4.89 7.50 -24.21
N SER A 412 -4.42 8.61 -23.61
CA SER A 412 -2.98 8.93 -23.48
C SER A 412 -2.25 7.92 -22.59
N THR A 413 -2.83 7.56 -21.44
CA THR A 413 -2.31 6.50 -20.57
C THR A 413 -2.15 5.18 -21.34
N PHE A 414 -3.11 4.81 -22.19
CA PHE A 414 -3.04 3.58 -22.97
C PHE A 414 -2.06 3.61 -24.13
N GLU A 415 -1.67 4.79 -24.64
CA GLU A 415 -0.61 4.88 -25.64
C GLU A 415 0.72 4.36 -25.13
N VAL A 416 1.11 4.75 -23.92
CA VAL A 416 2.33 4.26 -23.29
C VAL A 416 2.21 2.78 -22.92
N ALA A 417 1.04 2.37 -22.43
CA ALA A 417 0.77 0.97 -22.08
C ALA A 417 0.91 0.02 -23.28
N ARG A 418 0.52 0.45 -24.49
CA ARG A 418 0.75 -0.32 -25.74
C ARG A 418 2.22 -0.57 -26.01
N ARG A 419 3.13 0.33 -25.64
CA ARG A 419 4.58 0.12 -25.80
C ARG A 419 5.10 -0.95 -24.84
N TYR A 420 4.62 -0.95 -23.59
CA TYR A 420 4.93 -2.02 -22.63
C TYR A 420 4.38 -3.37 -23.08
N LYS A 421 3.13 -3.40 -23.56
CA LYS A 421 2.51 -4.60 -24.13
C LYS A 421 3.33 -5.16 -25.30
N ALA A 422 3.76 -4.31 -26.23
CA ALA A 422 4.60 -4.72 -27.35
C ALA A 422 5.96 -5.28 -26.88
N ALA A 423 6.59 -4.65 -25.89
CA ALA A 423 7.84 -5.13 -25.31
C ALA A 423 7.70 -6.49 -24.62
N ALA A 424 6.56 -6.74 -23.96
CA ALA A 424 6.21 -8.01 -23.34
C ALA A 424 5.95 -9.10 -24.39
N ASP A 425 5.11 -8.80 -25.38
CA ASP A 425 4.72 -9.71 -26.46
C ASP A 425 5.93 -10.21 -27.24
N ALA A 426 6.86 -9.32 -27.58
CA ALA A 426 8.09 -9.66 -28.30
C ALA A 426 8.98 -10.65 -27.53
N ARG A 427 8.75 -10.84 -26.23
CA ARG A 427 9.50 -11.73 -25.33
C ARG A 427 8.66 -12.87 -24.76
N GLY A 428 7.40 -13.01 -25.18
CA GLY A 428 6.49 -14.03 -24.65
C GLY A 428 6.16 -13.83 -23.16
N LEU A 429 6.20 -12.58 -22.69
CA LEU A 429 5.93 -12.19 -21.31
C LEU A 429 4.51 -11.64 -21.18
N ARG A 430 3.96 -11.68 -19.96
CA ARG A 430 2.69 -11.02 -19.64
C ARG A 430 2.90 -9.51 -19.55
N TYR A 431 1.83 -8.75 -19.79
CA TYR A 431 1.76 -7.33 -19.43
C TYR A 431 0.62 -7.12 -18.44
N ILE A 432 0.98 -6.64 -17.25
CA ILE A 432 0.05 -6.38 -16.14
C ILE A 432 0.27 -4.95 -15.63
N ALA A 433 -0.61 -4.46 -14.77
CA ALA A 433 -0.45 -3.15 -14.14
C ALA A 433 -0.35 -3.28 -12.63
N TYR A 434 0.72 -2.76 -12.02
CA TYR A 434 0.93 -2.80 -10.56
C TYR A 434 0.08 -1.75 -9.82
N GLU A 435 -0.31 -0.68 -10.52
CA GLU A 435 -1.17 0.39 -10.05
C GLU A 435 -1.99 0.99 -11.20
N GLY A 436 -3.19 1.49 -10.88
CA GLY A 436 -4.11 2.05 -11.86
C GLY A 436 -5.31 2.73 -11.22
N GLY A 437 -5.91 3.67 -11.95
CA GLY A 437 -7.00 4.51 -11.46
C GLY A 437 -6.74 5.99 -11.71
N GLN A 438 -7.53 6.85 -11.06
CA GLN A 438 -7.34 8.29 -11.20
C GLN A 438 -6.10 8.76 -10.43
N HIS A 439 -5.44 9.79 -10.94
CA HIS A 439 -4.35 10.52 -10.28
C HIS A 439 -4.55 12.03 -10.53
N ALA A 440 -5.55 12.64 -9.91
CA ALA A 440 -5.78 14.08 -9.96
C ALA A 440 -5.12 14.76 -8.75
N ASN A 441 -3.97 15.41 -8.96
CA ASN A 441 -3.26 16.19 -7.93
C ASN A 441 -3.55 17.68 -8.11
N TYR A 442 -3.89 18.39 -7.03
CA TYR A 442 -4.27 19.80 -7.08
C TYR A 442 -3.56 20.62 -5.99
N SER A 443 -2.95 21.73 -6.40
CA SER A 443 -2.23 22.67 -5.52
C SER A 443 -2.90 24.04 -5.40
N GLY A 444 -4.04 24.26 -6.07
CA GLY A 444 -4.71 25.56 -6.12
C GLY A 444 -5.50 25.94 -4.85
N PRO A 445 -6.15 27.13 -4.87
CA PRO A 445 -6.78 27.71 -3.68
C PRO A 445 -8.06 27.00 -3.23
N ASP A 446 -8.83 26.36 -4.14
CA ASP A 446 -10.05 25.65 -3.77
C ASP A 446 -9.75 24.26 -3.21
N ARG A 447 -9.52 24.18 -1.90
CA ARG A 447 -9.22 22.93 -1.18
C ARG A 447 -10.34 21.88 -1.21
N THR A 448 -11.50 22.22 -1.75
CA THR A 448 -12.64 21.29 -1.86
C THR A 448 -12.84 20.71 -3.26
N LEU A 449 -12.08 21.18 -4.26
CA LEU A 449 -12.20 20.72 -5.66
C LEU A 449 -11.98 19.22 -5.81
N VAL A 450 -10.86 18.70 -5.29
CA VAL A 450 -10.51 17.28 -5.47
C VAL A 450 -11.54 16.38 -4.79
N THR A 451 -12.05 16.80 -3.62
CA THR A 451 -13.15 16.12 -2.91
C THR A 451 -14.40 16.03 -3.76
N ARG A 452 -14.86 17.16 -4.33
CA ARG A 452 -16.04 17.17 -5.20
C ARG A 452 -15.81 16.31 -6.44
N LEU A 453 -14.64 16.42 -7.07
CA LEU A 453 -14.27 15.63 -8.24
C LEU A 453 -14.32 14.13 -7.97
N ASN A 454 -13.85 13.66 -6.81
CA ASN A 454 -13.82 12.23 -6.47
C ASN A 454 -15.16 11.67 -5.98
N ARG A 455 -16.05 12.53 -5.43
CA ARG A 455 -17.40 12.14 -5.00
C ARG A 455 -18.46 12.27 -6.11
N ASP A 456 -18.13 12.94 -7.22
CA ASP A 456 -19.03 13.06 -8.36
C ASP A 456 -19.24 11.69 -9.03
N PRO A 457 -20.50 11.29 -9.34
CA PRO A 457 -20.79 10.02 -10.01
C PRO A 457 -20.03 9.80 -11.32
N ARG A 458 -19.67 10.87 -12.05
CA ARG A 458 -18.89 10.80 -13.28
C ARG A 458 -17.48 10.24 -13.07
N MET A 459 -16.94 10.29 -11.85
CA MET A 459 -15.70 9.60 -11.51
C MET A 459 -15.86 8.07 -11.58
N GLY A 460 -17.01 7.54 -11.17
CA GLY A 460 -17.34 6.12 -11.36
C GLY A 460 -17.40 5.74 -12.84
N GLU A 461 -17.98 6.60 -13.68
CA GLU A 461 -18.00 6.41 -15.14
C GLU A 461 -16.60 6.38 -15.75
N ALA A 462 -15.70 7.27 -15.31
CA ALA A 462 -14.30 7.28 -15.74
C ALA A 462 -13.58 5.96 -15.39
N TYR A 463 -13.78 5.43 -14.17
CA TYR A 463 -13.26 4.10 -13.79
C TYR A 463 -13.82 2.98 -14.67
N ARG A 464 -15.12 3.00 -14.99
CA ARG A 464 -15.73 2.01 -15.87
C ARG A 464 -15.12 2.04 -17.27
N ARG A 465 -14.96 3.23 -17.86
CA ARG A 465 -14.31 3.41 -19.18
C ARG A 465 -12.86 2.93 -19.16
N PHE A 466 -12.11 3.29 -18.13
CA PHE A 466 -10.74 2.86 -17.94
C PHE A 466 -10.62 1.33 -17.87
N MET A 467 -11.37 0.67 -16.98
CA MET A 467 -11.27 -0.78 -16.78
C MET A 467 -11.77 -1.60 -17.97
N THR A 468 -12.81 -1.12 -18.68
CA THR A 468 -13.31 -1.77 -19.90
C THR A 468 -12.38 -1.57 -21.09
N GLY A 469 -11.75 -0.40 -21.20
CA GLY A 469 -10.70 -0.16 -22.18
C GLY A 469 -9.46 -1.02 -21.92
N TRP A 470 -9.07 -1.20 -20.65
CA TRP A 470 -8.00 -2.12 -20.27
C TRP A 470 -8.30 -3.56 -20.69
N ASP A 471 -9.50 -4.07 -20.37
CA ASP A 471 -9.96 -5.39 -20.81
C ASP A 471 -9.83 -5.51 -22.33
N ARG A 472 -10.39 -4.55 -23.09
CA ARG A 472 -10.37 -4.56 -24.56
C ARG A 472 -8.95 -4.59 -25.15
N GLU A 473 -8.03 -3.77 -24.66
CA GLU A 473 -6.73 -3.54 -25.32
C GLU A 473 -5.61 -4.44 -24.79
N PHE A 474 -5.64 -4.79 -23.51
CA PHE A 474 -4.53 -5.49 -22.85
C PHE A 474 -4.95 -6.82 -22.25
N GLY A 475 -6.11 -6.86 -21.58
CA GLY A 475 -6.52 -8.02 -20.78
C GLY A 475 -5.64 -8.21 -19.54
N ASP A 476 -5.58 -9.44 -19.01
CA ASP A 476 -4.73 -9.79 -17.85
C ASP A 476 -4.94 -8.87 -16.61
N LEU A 477 -4.03 -8.89 -15.63
CA LEU A 477 -4.21 -8.26 -14.33
C LEU A 477 -4.03 -6.72 -14.35
N LEU A 478 -5.06 -6.01 -13.88
CA LEU A 478 -5.03 -4.58 -13.54
C LEU A 478 -5.18 -4.39 -12.03
N MET A 479 -4.13 -3.94 -11.35
CA MET A 479 -4.20 -3.57 -9.94
C MET A 479 -4.69 -2.14 -9.78
N ILE A 480 -5.79 -1.95 -9.05
CA ILE A 480 -6.30 -0.62 -8.70
C ILE A 480 -5.53 -0.08 -7.47
N TYR A 481 -5.18 1.20 -7.49
CA TYR A 481 -4.47 1.89 -6.41
C TYR A 481 -5.40 2.95 -5.83
N HIS A 482 -6.37 2.63 -4.99
CA HIS A 482 -6.08 2.10 -3.66
C HIS A 482 -7.38 1.72 -2.92
N SER A 483 -7.35 0.77 -1.99
CA SER A 483 -8.56 0.27 -1.30
C SER A 483 -9.30 1.38 -0.55
N THR A 484 -8.63 2.04 0.39
CA THR A 484 -9.20 3.05 1.28
C THR A 484 -8.21 4.19 1.51
N SER A 485 -8.66 5.43 1.34
CA SER A 485 -7.84 6.60 1.70
C SER A 485 -8.74 7.75 2.12
N PRO A 486 -8.50 8.39 3.27
CA PRO A 486 -9.24 9.60 3.65
C PRO A 486 -9.10 10.67 2.57
N ILE A 487 -10.18 11.38 2.27
CA ILE A 487 -10.11 12.58 1.43
C ILE A 487 -9.32 13.68 2.19
N GLY A 488 -8.06 13.91 1.79
CA GLY A 488 -7.12 14.95 2.29
C GLY A 488 -6.54 15.88 1.19
N THR A 489 -5.64 16.81 1.53
CA THR A 489 -5.48 18.06 0.75
C THR A 489 -4.96 18.01 -0.69
N SER A 490 -4.41 16.90 -1.21
CA SER A 490 -3.81 16.89 -2.55
C SER A 490 -4.07 15.66 -3.43
N MET A 491 -4.20 14.45 -2.89
CA MET A 491 -4.38 13.22 -3.70
C MET A 491 -5.44 12.30 -3.06
N HIS A 492 -6.45 11.90 -3.83
CA HIS A 492 -7.60 11.11 -3.35
C HIS A 492 -7.72 9.75 -4.04
N PHE A 493 -6.72 8.88 -3.89
CA PHE A 493 -6.67 7.59 -4.57
C PHE A 493 -7.78 6.62 -4.15
N GLY A 494 -8.07 6.51 -2.86
CA GLY A 494 -8.94 5.50 -2.25
C GLY A 494 -10.28 5.30 -2.97
N LEU A 495 -10.64 4.05 -3.26
CA LEU A 495 -11.95 3.70 -3.81
C LEU A 495 -13.10 4.04 -2.84
N GLN A 496 -12.78 4.05 -1.55
CA GLN A 496 -13.62 4.52 -0.45
C GLN A 496 -12.77 5.33 0.54
N GLU A 497 -13.43 6.04 1.45
CA GLU A 497 -12.81 6.95 2.43
C GLU A 497 -12.61 6.33 3.80
N TYR A 498 -13.38 5.29 4.12
CA TYR A 498 -13.32 4.55 5.38
C TYR A 498 -13.99 3.18 5.22
N SER A 499 -13.61 2.23 6.07
CA SER A 499 -14.25 0.91 6.16
C SER A 499 -15.74 1.03 6.48
N GLY A 500 -16.57 0.34 5.70
CA GLY A 500 -18.03 0.36 5.87
C GLY A 500 -18.73 1.58 5.29
N GLN A 501 -18.06 2.40 4.47
CA GLN A 501 -18.69 3.47 3.69
C GLN A 501 -19.81 2.88 2.81
N PRO A 502 -21.02 3.47 2.80
CA PRO A 502 -22.10 3.02 1.94
C PRO A 502 -21.69 3.07 0.46
N LEU A 503 -21.99 2.01 -0.31
CA LEU A 503 -21.60 1.92 -1.72
C LEU A 503 -22.22 3.05 -2.58
N ALA A 504 -23.40 3.54 -2.18
CA ALA A 504 -24.05 4.68 -2.82
C ALA A 504 -23.25 6.00 -2.68
N GLU A 505 -22.36 6.09 -1.70
CA GLU A 505 -21.51 7.26 -1.44
C GLU A 505 -20.07 7.06 -1.95
N ALA A 506 -19.75 5.90 -2.53
CA ALA A 506 -18.42 5.52 -3.00
C ALA A 506 -18.44 5.22 -4.52
N PRO A 507 -18.56 6.26 -5.39
CA PRO A 507 -18.78 6.08 -6.83
C PRO A 507 -17.68 5.26 -7.51
N LYS A 508 -16.42 5.43 -7.08
CA LYS A 508 -15.28 4.65 -7.58
C LYS A 508 -15.41 3.17 -7.22
N ARG A 509 -15.59 2.85 -5.93
CA ARG A 509 -15.78 1.47 -5.45
C ARG A 509 -16.97 0.79 -6.13
N LYS A 510 -18.09 1.50 -6.26
CA LYS A 510 -19.29 1.00 -6.94
C LYS A 510 -18.98 0.58 -8.38
N ALA A 511 -18.39 1.46 -9.17
CA ALA A 511 -18.06 1.18 -10.56
C ALA A 511 -17.06 0.01 -10.69
N VAL A 512 -16.03 -0.04 -9.85
CA VAL A 512 -15.06 -1.15 -9.85
C VAL A 512 -15.73 -2.49 -9.58
N LEU A 513 -16.59 -2.59 -8.57
CA LEU A 513 -17.28 -3.84 -8.24
C LEU A 513 -18.28 -4.26 -9.32
N GLU A 514 -18.96 -3.30 -9.96
CA GLU A 514 -19.85 -3.58 -11.10
C GLU A 514 -19.07 -4.15 -12.30
N VAL A 515 -17.89 -3.59 -12.62
CA VAL A 515 -17.03 -4.11 -13.70
C VAL A 515 -16.53 -5.52 -13.38
N ILE A 516 -16.07 -5.76 -12.15
CA ILE A 516 -15.64 -7.09 -11.69
C ILE A 516 -16.79 -8.09 -11.82
N GLY A 517 -17.98 -7.72 -11.33
CA GLY A 517 -19.16 -8.57 -11.38
C GLY A 517 -19.64 -8.88 -12.81
N ALA A 518 -19.44 -7.95 -13.75
CA ALA A 518 -19.73 -8.17 -15.17
C ALA A 518 -18.67 -9.06 -15.84
N ALA A 519 -17.40 -8.93 -15.46
CA ALA A 519 -16.32 -9.77 -15.98
C ALA A 519 -16.45 -11.23 -15.55
N GLY A 520 -16.83 -11.51 -14.30
CA GLY A 520 -16.98 -12.88 -13.79
C GLY A 520 -18.19 -13.67 -14.32
N LYS A 521 -19.09 -13.03 -15.08
CA LYS A 521 -20.23 -13.68 -15.74
C LYS A 521 -19.97 -14.09 -17.20
N ARG A 522 -18.83 -13.66 -17.75
CA ARG A 522 -18.35 -14.01 -19.10
C ARG A 522 -17.39 -15.19 -18.98
#